data_AF-A0A7S3KG03-F1
#
_entry.id   AF-A0A7S3KG03-F1
#
_cell.length_a   1.000
_cell.length_b   1.000
_cell.length_c   1.000
_cell.angle_alpha   90.00
_cell.angle_beta   90.00
_cell.angle_gamma   90.00
#
_symmetry.space_group_name_H-M   'P 1'
#
loop_
_entity.id
_entity.type
_entity.pdbx_description
1 polymer ?
#
loop_
_entity_poly.entity_id
_entity_poly.type
_entity_poly.pdbx_seq_one_letter_code
_entity_poly.pdbx_strand_id
1 'polypeptide(L)'
;IEVEGAVEDLIQTICSYNLDKHVEAISAEEIQKLSKYYNWSMYQALLHATKYSLNAMKERICGRRNAPKMQLKPFFDVDVLLDNGKCILKPSLEDIQNAINRAASHVLKSTKNVQNWNQKDIPEDKREPFYDWIAKDKEIVKVILLLTGSIQGTKNAVNTFVESFEEYQWLWTENINENLKA
;
A
#
# COMPACT_ATOMS: atom_id res chain seq x y z
N ILE A 1 -9.23 12.53 14.59
CA ILE A 1 -9.85 13.74 15.17
C ILE A 1 -10.20 13.49 16.64
N GLU A 2 -10.90 12.41 16.97
CA GLU A 2 -11.26 12.08 18.37
C GLU A 2 -10.06 12.00 19.34
N VAL A 3 -8.95 11.40 18.91
CA VAL A 3 -7.75 11.25 19.77
C VAL A 3 -7.04 12.58 20.02
N GLU A 4 -6.94 13.45 19.00
CA GLU A 4 -6.36 14.79 19.17
C GLU A 4 -7.24 15.66 20.07
N GLY A 5 -8.57 15.62 19.86
CA GLY A 5 -9.53 16.32 20.71
C GLY A 5 -9.48 15.84 22.16
N ALA A 6 -9.40 14.53 22.41
CA ALA A 6 -9.28 14.00 23.77
C ALA A 6 -8.00 14.47 24.49
N VAL A 7 -6.88 14.62 23.77
CA VAL A 7 -5.64 15.14 24.34
C VAL A 7 -5.77 16.65 24.63
N GLU A 8 -6.44 17.40 23.78
CA GLU A 8 -6.74 18.82 24.04
C GLU A 8 -7.68 19.01 25.24
N ASP A 9 -8.75 18.21 25.34
CA ASP A 9 -9.67 18.22 26.48
C ASP A 9 -8.94 17.88 27.78
N LEU A 10 -8.01 16.92 27.73
CA LEU A 10 -7.14 16.56 28.86
C LEU A 10 -6.23 17.73 29.23
N ILE A 11 -5.58 18.37 28.26
CA ILE A 11 -4.74 19.56 28.48
C ILE A 11 -5.59 20.68 29.11
N GLN A 12 -6.78 20.95 28.59
CA GLN A 12 -7.68 21.97 29.10
C GLN A 12 -8.10 21.67 30.54
N THR A 13 -8.48 20.42 30.83
CA THR A 13 -8.85 19.98 32.19
C THR A 13 -7.70 20.20 33.16
N ILE A 14 -6.48 19.78 32.79
CA ILE A 14 -5.26 19.93 33.58
C ILE A 14 -4.94 21.41 33.83
N CYS A 15 -5.06 22.27 32.81
CA CYS A 15 -4.78 23.71 32.95
C CYS A 15 -5.84 24.45 33.78
N SER A 16 -7.09 24.00 33.74
CA SER A 16 -8.20 24.62 34.48
C SER A 16 -8.25 24.20 35.96
N TYR A 17 -7.54 23.14 36.33
CA TYR A 17 -7.55 22.61 37.68
C TYR A 17 -6.61 23.39 38.60
N ASN A 18 -7.17 24.16 39.54
CA ASN A 18 -6.40 24.89 40.53
C ASN A 18 -5.91 23.94 41.65
N LEU A 19 -4.61 23.66 41.64
CA LEU A 19 -3.90 23.03 42.76
C LEU A 19 -3.76 24.02 43.95
N ASP A 20 -3.24 23.55 45.08
CA ASP A 20 -2.95 24.39 46.25
C ASP A 20 -2.18 25.66 45.82
N LYS A 21 -2.39 26.78 46.51
CA LYS A 21 -1.84 28.10 46.19
C LYS A 21 -0.31 28.15 46.15
N HIS A 22 0.34 27.13 46.72
CA HIS A 22 1.79 26.96 46.74
C HIS A 22 2.34 26.19 45.52
N VAL A 23 1.46 25.68 44.66
CA VAL A 23 1.83 24.95 43.43
C VAL A 23 1.75 25.91 42.25
N GLU A 24 2.86 26.05 41.54
CA GLU A 24 2.92 26.88 40.34
C GLU A 24 2.05 26.29 39.21
N ALA A 25 1.52 27.17 38.36
CA ALA A 25 0.79 26.77 37.17
C ALA A 25 1.70 26.01 36.21
N ILE A 26 1.12 25.05 35.48
CA ILE A 26 1.86 24.20 34.54
C ILE A 26 2.43 25.06 33.42
N SER A 27 3.69 24.80 33.08
CA SER A 27 4.38 25.55 32.03
C SER A 27 3.84 25.21 30.63
N ALA A 28 3.80 26.20 29.75
CA ALA A 28 3.45 25.96 28.34
C ALA A 28 4.39 24.95 27.66
N GLU A 29 5.64 24.85 28.11
CA GLU A 29 6.61 23.88 27.62
C GLU A 29 6.22 22.43 27.92
N GLU A 30 5.66 22.15 29.09
CA GLU A 30 5.22 20.81 29.48
C GLU A 30 4.00 20.36 28.69
N ILE A 31 3.07 21.28 28.42
CA ILE A 31 1.92 21.05 27.56
C ILE A 31 2.38 20.72 26.12
N GLN A 32 3.33 21.51 25.59
CA GLN A 32 3.90 21.25 24.27
C GLN A 32 4.61 19.89 24.18
N LYS A 33 5.32 19.47 25.26
CA LYS A 33 5.93 18.14 25.32
C LYS A 33 4.88 17.03 25.21
N LEU A 34 3.74 17.18 25.89
CA LEU A 34 2.65 16.21 25.85
C LEU A 34 2.04 16.11 24.44
N SER A 35 1.69 17.25 23.83
CA SER A 35 1.15 17.27 22.46
C SER A 35 2.14 16.68 21.45
N LYS A 36 3.43 16.98 21.60
CA LYS A 36 4.49 16.41 20.75
C LYS A 36 4.62 14.90 20.91
N TYR A 37 4.49 14.38 22.14
CA TYR A 37 4.53 12.94 22.42
C TYR A 37 3.39 12.19 21.73
N TYR A 38 2.16 12.71 21.83
CA TYR A 38 1.02 12.05 21.19
C TYR A 38 1.01 12.21 19.67
N ASN A 39 1.45 13.37 19.15
CA ASN A 39 1.69 13.54 17.71
C ASN A 39 2.70 12.50 17.18
N TRP A 40 3.80 12.28 17.91
CA TRP A 40 4.78 11.26 17.58
C TRP A 40 4.20 9.84 17.67
N SER A 41 3.40 9.56 18.69
CA SER A 41 2.71 8.26 18.85
C SER A 41 1.75 7.99 17.69
N MET A 42 1.01 9.00 17.23
CA MET A 42 0.14 8.90 16.05
C MET A 42 0.95 8.60 14.78
N TYR A 43 2.06 9.32 14.58
CA TYR A 43 2.99 9.04 13.49
C TYR A 43 3.47 7.58 13.50
N GLN A 44 3.92 7.07 14.66
CA GLN A 44 4.39 5.69 14.79
C GLN A 44 3.28 4.67 14.47
N ALA A 45 2.06 4.89 14.96
CA ALA A 45 0.93 4.03 14.67
C ALA A 45 0.63 3.96 13.16
N LEU A 46 0.60 5.12 12.49
CA LEU A 46 0.39 5.19 11.04
C LEU A 46 1.53 4.53 10.25
N LEU A 47 2.78 4.77 10.66
CA LEU A 47 3.96 4.16 10.05
C LEU A 47 3.90 2.63 10.14
N HIS A 48 3.62 2.10 11.34
CA HIS A 48 3.51 0.66 11.56
C HIS A 48 2.35 0.05 10.77
N ALA A 49 1.18 0.69 10.75
CA ALA A 49 0.02 0.21 9.98
C ALA A 49 0.30 0.17 8.47
N THR A 50 0.95 1.22 7.94
CA THR A 50 1.34 1.31 6.53
C THR A 50 2.38 0.24 6.20
N LYS A 51 3.43 0.12 7.02
CA LYS A 51 4.49 -0.88 6.87
C LYS A 51 3.92 -2.30 6.91
N TYR A 52 3.01 -2.58 7.82
CA TYR A 52 2.35 -3.88 7.94
C TYR A 52 1.57 -4.21 6.66
N SER A 53 0.73 -3.28 6.19
CA SER A 53 -0.09 -3.46 4.99
C SER A 53 0.75 -3.71 3.72
N LEU A 54 1.83 -2.95 3.53
CA LEU A 54 2.74 -3.13 2.40
C LEU A 54 3.53 -4.45 2.48
N ASN A 55 3.97 -4.84 3.68
CA ASN A 55 4.67 -6.12 3.84
C ASN A 55 3.75 -7.32 3.64
N ALA A 56 2.49 -7.25 4.10
CA ALA A 56 1.51 -8.29 3.84
C ALA A 56 1.27 -8.47 2.32
N MET A 57 1.18 -7.36 1.58
CA MET A 57 1.10 -7.37 0.12
C MET A 57 2.35 -8.01 -0.52
N LYS A 58 3.54 -7.59 -0.10
CA LYS A 58 4.82 -8.14 -0.58
C LYS A 58 4.93 -9.64 -0.37
N GLU A 59 4.58 -10.12 0.83
CA GLU A 59 4.65 -11.54 1.16
C GLU A 59 3.73 -12.39 0.30
N ARG A 60 2.53 -11.89 0.02
CA ARG A 60 1.58 -12.62 -0.80
C ARG A 60 1.91 -12.61 -2.30
N ILE A 61 2.58 -11.59 -2.81
CA ILE A 61 2.95 -11.48 -4.24
C ILE A 61 4.27 -12.18 -4.53
N CYS A 62 5.32 -11.91 -3.74
CA CYS A 62 6.65 -12.46 -4.01
C CYS A 62 6.85 -13.87 -3.42
N GLY A 63 5.97 -14.30 -2.52
CA GLY A 63 6.10 -15.56 -1.78
C GLY A 63 7.31 -15.57 -0.83
N ARG A 64 7.35 -16.58 0.05
CA ARG A 64 8.54 -16.88 0.88
C ARG A 64 9.13 -18.19 0.36
N ARG A 65 10.41 -18.18 -0.06
CA ARG A 65 11.09 -19.36 -0.63
C ARG A 65 11.06 -20.61 0.29
N ASN A 66 10.94 -20.42 1.60
CA ASN A 66 10.98 -21.49 2.61
C ASN A 66 9.70 -21.58 3.48
N ALA A 67 8.60 -20.93 3.10
CA ALA A 67 7.36 -21.07 3.86
C ALA A 67 6.57 -22.28 3.37
N PRO A 68 5.87 -23.01 4.26
CA PRO A 68 4.90 -24.01 3.84
C PRO A 68 3.92 -23.35 2.86
N LYS A 69 3.58 -24.06 1.78
CA LYS A 69 2.57 -23.62 0.80
C LYS A 69 1.22 -23.49 1.53
N MET A 70 0.97 -22.33 2.12
CA MET A 70 -0.37 -21.98 2.55
C MET A 70 -1.25 -21.95 1.30
N GLN A 71 -2.37 -22.67 1.35
CA GLN A 71 -3.37 -22.64 0.29
C GLN A 71 -4.07 -21.28 0.35
N LEU A 72 -3.44 -20.29 -0.26
CA LEU A 72 -3.92 -18.91 -0.26
C LEU A 72 -4.84 -18.68 -1.46
N LYS A 73 -5.97 -17.98 -1.23
CA LYS A 73 -6.87 -17.55 -2.29
C LYS A 73 -6.13 -16.64 -3.29
N PRO A 74 -6.20 -16.89 -4.61
CA PRO A 74 -5.53 -16.03 -5.61
C PRO A 74 -6.03 -14.58 -5.55
N PHE A 75 -5.15 -13.63 -5.88
CA PHE A 75 -5.49 -12.21 -5.97
C PHE A 75 -6.00 -11.79 -7.34
N PHE A 76 -5.42 -12.38 -8.38
CA PHE A 76 -5.72 -12.10 -9.76
C PHE A 76 -6.26 -13.38 -10.38
N ASP A 77 -7.37 -13.23 -11.09
CA ASP A 77 -7.84 -14.21 -12.04
C ASP A 77 -7.43 -13.73 -13.44
N VAL A 78 -7.02 -14.66 -14.28
CA VAL A 78 -6.37 -14.34 -15.54
C VAL A 78 -6.79 -15.32 -16.62
N ASP A 79 -7.32 -14.78 -17.70
CA ASP A 79 -7.76 -15.52 -18.87
C ASP A 79 -6.66 -15.58 -19.94
N VAL A 80 -6.54 -16.75 -20.58
CA VAL A 80 -5.79 -16.89 -21.84
C VAL A 80 -6.80 -16.83 -22.98
N LEU A 81 -6.62 -15.86 -23.87
CA LEU A 81 -7.53 -15.58 -24.97
C LEU A 81 -6.79 -15.68 -26.31
N LEU A 82 -7.49 -16.05 -27.36
CA LEU A 82 -6.99 -15.93 -28.72
C LEU A 82 -7.46 -14.58 -29.30
N ASP A 83 -6.53 -13.68 -29.57
CA ASP A 83 -6.80 -12.38 -30.20
C ASP A 83 -5.94 -12.22 -31.46
N ASN A 84 -6.59 -11.95 -32.59
CA ASN A 84 -5.95 -11.80 -33.90
C ASN A 84 -4.93 -12.93 -34.23
N GLY A 85 -5.27 -14.17 -33.87
CA GLY A 85 -4.44 -15.35 -34.13
C GLY A 85 -3.27 -15.57 -33.16
N LYS A 86 -3.18 -14.78 -32.07
CA LYS A 86 -2.16 -14.93 -31.02
C LYS A 86 -2.79 -15.19 -29.67
N CYS A 87 -2.15 -16.06 -28.88
CA CYS A 87 -2.53 -16.29 -27.50
C CYS A 87 -2.05 -15.11 -26.64
N ILE A 88 -3.00 -14.43 -25.98
CA ILE A 88 -2.73 -13.29 -25.11
C ILE A 88 -3.28 -13.55 -23.71
N LEU A 89 -2.66 -12.90 -22.73
CA LEU A 89 -3.05 -12.95 -21.33
C LEU A 89 -3.91 -11.73 -20.98
N LYS A 90 -5.10 -11.92 -20.40
CA LYS A 90 -5.99 -10.82 -20.00
C LYS A 90 -6.46 -11.02 -18.54
N PRO A 91 -6.20 -10.07 -17.62
CA PRO A 91 -5.37 -8.87 -17.79
C PRO A 91 -3.90 -9.22 -18.10
N SER A 92 -3.17 -8.31 -18.74
CA SER A 92 -1.75 -8.54 -19.04
C SER A 92 -0.90 -8.50 -17.77
N LEU A 93 0.33 -9.03 -17.83
CA LEU A 93 1.28 -8.94 -16.71
C LEU A 93 1.59 -7.48 -16.33
N GLU A 94 1.56 -6.56 -17.30
CA GLU A 94 1.74 -5.14 -17.05
C GLU A 94 0.53 -4.54 -16.32
N ASP A 95 -0.69 -4.91 -16.72
CA ASP A 95 -1.91 -4.49 -16.02
C ASP A 95 -1.92 -4.96 -14.57
N ILE A 96 -1.49 -6.20 -14.32
CA ILE A 96 -1.36 -6.77 -12.98
C ILE A 96 -0.32 -5.98 -12.17
N GLN A 97 0.86 -5.71 -12.73
CA GLN A 97 1.90 -4.91 -12.08
C GLN A 97 1.40 -3.48 -11.78
N ASN A 98 0.67 -2.87 -12.70
CA ASN A 98 0.05 -1.55 -12.51
C ASN A 98 -1.04 -1.57 -11.44
N ALA A 99 -1.83 -2.63 -11.32
CA ALA A 99 -2.78 -2.82 -10.23
C ALA A 99 -2.07 -2.91 -8.87
N ILE A 100 -0.98 -3.66 -8.79
CA ILE A 100 -0.13 -3.77 -7.57
C ILE A 100 0.45 -2.40 -7.20
N ASN A 101 1.02 -1.68 -8.16
CA ASN A 101 1.61 -0.35 -7.93
C ASN A 101 0.55 0.65 -7.44
N ARG A 102 -0.66 0.60 -8.02
CA ARG A 102 -1.80 1.42 -7.56
C ARG A 102 -2.21 1.05 -6.15
N ALA A 103 -2.34 -0.23 -5.83
CA ALA A 103 -2.70 -0.69 -4.49
C ALA A 103 -1.68 -0.21 -3.44
N ALA A 104 -0.38 -0.37 -3.71
CA ALA A 104 0.69 0.14 -2.83
C ALA A 104 0.61 1.67 -2.68
N SER A 105 0.35 2.40 -3.77
CA SER A 105 0.15 3.85 -3.74
C SER A 105 -1.06 4.25 -2.90
N HIS A 106 -2.18 3.54 -3.00
CA HIS A 106 -3.38 3.80 -2.21
C HIS A 106 -3.16 3.54 -0.71
N VAL A 107 -2.44 2.46 -0.36
CA VAL A 107 -2.04 2.18 1.02
C VAL A 107 -1.19 3.33 1.59
N LEU A 108 -0.23 3.85 0.82
CA LEU A 108 0.56 5.00 1.29
C LEU A 108 -0.30 6.26 1.39
N LYS A 109 -1.14 6.52 0.37
CA LYS A 109 -2.00 7.71 0.28
C LYS A 109 -3.12 7.74 1.32
N SER A 110 -3.46 6.63 1.98
CA SER A 110 -4.46 6.64 3.06
C SER A 110 -4.09 7.57 4.21
N THR A 111 -2.80 7.90 4.35
CA THR A 111 -2.28 8.82 5.37
C THR A 111 -2.28 10.29 4.93
N LYS A 112 -2.65 10.61 3.68
CA LYS A 112 -2.61 12.00 3.14
C LYS A 112 -3.58 12.96 3.80
N ASN A 113 -4.70 12.45 4.27
CA ASN A 113 -5.73 13.28 4.89
C ASN A 113 -5.62 13.27 6.41
N VAL A 114 -4.56 12.67 6.96
CA VAL A 114 -4.28 12.66 8.40
C VAL A 114 -3.23 13.73 8.68
N GLN A 115 -3.72 14.85 9.19
CA GLN A 115 -2.92 16.04 9.49
C GLN A 115 -2.03 15.83 10.71
N ASN A 116 -0.85 16.45 10.72
CA ASN A 116 -0.05 16.59 11.92
C ASN A 116 -0.82 17.40 12.97
N TRP A 117 -0.61 17.08 14.24
CA TRP A 117 -1.29 17.76 15.34
C TRP A 117 -0.74 19.18 15.55
N ASN A 118 -1.51 20.01 16.26
CA ASN A 118 -1.19 21.42 16.53
C ASN A 118 -1.14 22.30 15.27
N GLN A 119 -1.94 21.98 14.26
CA GLN A 119 -2.07 22.78 13.03
C GLN A 119 -3.46 23.39 12.87
N LYS A 120 -4.25 23.47 13.95
CA LYS A 120 -5.63 23.98 13.91
C LYS A 120 -5.71 25.45 13.49
N ASP A 121 -4.73 26.25 13.89
CA ASP A 121 -4.61 27.67 13.53
C ASP A 121 -4.20 27.90 12.07
N ILE A 122 -3.76 26.84 11.39
CA ILE A 122 -3.37 26.88 9.98
C ILE A 122 -4.60 26.54 9.12
N PRO A 123 -4.86 27.29 8.03
CA PRO A 123 -5.86 26.92 7.03
C PRO A 123 -5.70 25.48 6.56
N GLU A 124 -6.81 24.76 6.40
CA GLU A 124 -6.80 23.31 6.11
C GLU A 124 -5.99 22.96 4.85
N ASP A 125 -5.98 23.83 3.85
CA ASP A 125 -5.22 23.72 2.60
C ASP A 125 -3.70 23.79 2.78
N LYS A 126 -3.23 24.31 3.92
CA LYS A 126 -1.80 24.48 4.24
C LYS A 126 -1.29 23.56 5.34
N ARG A 127 -2.16 22.73 5.92
CA ARG A 127 -1.76 21.78 6.95
C ARG A 127 -0.91 20.66 6.34
N GLU A 128 0.09 20.22 7.10
CA GLU A 128 1.02 19.19 6.67
C GLU A 128 0.55 17.81 7.14
N PRO A 129 0.39 16.85 6.24
CA PRO A 129 -0.03 15.50 6.63
C PRO A 129 1.15 14.64 7.11
N PHE A 130 0.83 13.63 7.92
CA PHE A 130 1.81 12.59 8.30
C PHE A 130 2.37 11.83 7.08
N TYR A 131 1.64 11.84 5.96
CA TYR A 131 2.07 11.25 4.69
C TYR A 131 3.47 11.67 4.28
N ASP A 132 3.85 12.95 4.45
CA ASP A 132 5.15 13.43 3.98
C ASP A 132 6.33 12.82 4.74
N TRP A 133 6.10 12.44 6.00
CA TRP A 133 7.09 11.76 6.83
C TRP A 133 7.14 10.28 6.49
N ILE A 134 5.97 9.64 6.38
CA ILE A 134 5.85 8.20 6.09
C ILE A 134 6.36 7.87 4.69
N ALA A 135 6.09 8.71 3.69
CA ALA A 135 6.53 8.50 2.31
C ALA A 135 8.06 8.58 2.14
N LYS A 136 8.76 9.27 3.05
CA LYS A 136 10.23 9.37 3.08
C LYS A 136 10.89 8.26 3.90
N ASP A 137 10.09 7.44 4.59
CA ASP A 137 10.63 6.34 5.39
C ASP A 137 11.36 5.32 4.50
N LYS A 138 12.59 4.98 4.89
CA LYS A 138 13.49 4.13 4.09
C LYS A 138 12.94 2.72 3.92
N GLU A 139 12.22 2.19 4.90
CA GLU A 139 11.66 0.85 4.82
C GLU A 139 10.41 0.82 3.93
N ILE A 140 9.57 1.86 4.01
CA ILE A 140 8.43 2.04 3.10
C ILE A 140 8.91 2.11 1.65
N VAL A 141 9.90 2.97 1.36
CA VAL A 141 10.47 3.12 0.01
C VAL A 141 11.02 1.79 -0.51
N LYS A 142 11.78 1.05 0.32
CA LYS A 142 12.31 -0.28 -0.05
C LYS A 142 11.20 -1.26 -0.40
N VAL A 143 10.12 -1.33 0.38
CA VAL A 143 9.02 -2.27 0.10
C VAL A 143 8.29 -1.89 -1.18
N ILE A 144 8.02 -0.60 -1.42
CA ILE A 144 7.39 -0.13 -2.66
C ILE A 144 8.26 -0.50 -3.87
N LEU A 145 9.57 -0.27 -3.81
CA LEU A 145 10.49 -0.65 -4.90
C LEU A 145 10.48 -2.15 -5.19
N LEU A 146 10.41 -3.00 -4.16
CA LEU A 146 10.30 -4.45 -4.34
C LEU A 146 8.97 -4.84 -5.00
N LEU A 147 7.88 -4.15 -4.66
CA LEU A 147 6.58 -4.36 -5.30
C LEU A 147 6.60 -3.96 -6.78
N THR A 148 7.32 -2.88 -7.14
CA THR A 148 7.41 -2.31 -8.50
C THR A 148 8.05 -3.24 -9.54
N GLY A 149 8.72 -4.31 -9.14
CA GLY A 149 9.25 -5.34 -10.04
C GLY A 149 8.86 -6.76 -9.66
N SER A 150 7.86 -6.92 -8.79
CA SER A 150 7.53 -8.21 -8.17
C SER A 150 7.05 -9.25 -9.18
N ILE A 151 6.36 -8.83 -10.25
CA ILE A 151 5.84 -9.74 -11.28
C ILE A 151 6.93 -10.19 -12.27
N GLN A 152 8.04 -9.45 -12.36
CA GLN A 152 9.09 -9.73 -13.35
C GLN A 152 9.70 -11.13 -13.15
N GLY A 153 9.77 -11.63 -11.91
CA GLY A 153 10.28 -12.98 -11.63
C GLY A 153 9.37 -14.11 -12.16
N THR A 154 8.08 -13.85 -12.30
CA THR A 154 7.09 -14.82 -12.79
C THR A 154 6.84 -14.68 -14.29
N LYS A 155 7.29 -13.57 -14.90
CA LYS A 155 7.07 -13.26 -16.32
C LYS A 155 7.52 -14.39 -17.25
N ASN A 156 8.71 -14.93 -17.04
CA ASN A 156 9.23 -16.00 -17.90
C ASN A 156 8.37 -17.25 -17.82
N ALA A 157 7.95 -17.66 -16.61
CA ALA A 157 7.11 -18.84 -16.43
C ALA A 157 5.72 -18.67 -17.08
N VAL A 158 5.14 -17.48 -16.98
CA VAL A 158 3.85 -17.17 -17.64
C VAL A 158 4.01 -17.15 -19.16
N ASN A 159 5.07 -16.54 -19.68
CA ASN A 159 5.33 -16.52 -21.12
C ASN A 159 5.51 -17.94 -21.67
N THR A 160 6.31 -18.79 -21.00
CA THR A 160 6.46 -20.19 -21.41
C THR A 160 5.13 -20.95 -21.40
N PHE A 161 4.24 -20.65 -20.44
CA PHE A 161 2.90 -21.23 -20.42
C PHE A 161 2.04 -20.75 -21.60
N VAL A 162 2.07 -19.45 -21.93
CA VAL A 162 1.34 -18.90 -23.09
C VAL A 162 1.90 -19.45 -24.41
N GLU A 163 3.23 -19.53 -24.54
CA GLU A 163 3.93 -20.07 -25.70
C GLU A 163 3.61 -21.55 -25.94
N SER A 164 3.30 -22.33 -24.88
CA SER A 164 2.88 -23.73 -25.06
C SER A 164 1.60 -23.91 -25.88
N PHE A 165 0.77 -22.87 -26.00
CA PHE A 165 -0.43 -22.92 -26.84
C PHE A 165 -0.11 -22.74 -28.33
N GLU A 166 1.08 -22.24 -28.68
CA GLU A 166 1.49 -22.08 -30.09
C GLU A 166 1.62 -23.43 -30.82
N GLU A 167 1.81 -24.54 -30.11
CA GLU A 167 1.76 -25.90 -30.69
C GLU A 167 0.41 -26.18 -31.39
N TYR A 168 -0.66 -25.57 -30.90
CA TYR A 168 -2.01 -25.72 -31.44
C TYR A 168 -2.38 -24.64 -32.45
N GLN A 169 -1.43 -23.79 -32.85
CA GLN A 169 -1.68 -22.62 -33.70
C GLN A 169 -2.35 -22.97 -35.03
N TRP A 170 -2.00 -24.12 -35.59
CA TRP A 170 -2.58 -24.63 -36.82
C TRP A 170 -4.12 -24.69 -36.80
N LEU A 171 -4.74 -24.91 -35.62
CA LEU A 171 -6.21 -24.99 -35.47
C LEU A 171 -6.95 -23.71 -35.88
N TRP A 172 -6.31 -22.56 -35.72
CA TRP A 172 -6.91 -21.25 -36.01
C TRP A 172 -6.21 -20.49 -37.13
N THR A 173 -5.10 -21.01 -37.66
CA THR A 173 -4.41 -20.44 -38.83
C THR A 173 -4.68 -21.19 -40.12
N GLU A 174 -4.95 -22.49 -40.07
CA GLU A 174 -5.17 -23.29 -41.27
C GLU A 174 -6.65 -23.45 -41.59
N ASN A 175 -7.00 -23.35 -42.88
CA ASN A 175 -8.35 -23.64 -43.34
C ASN A 175 -8.49 -25.14 -43.60
N ILE A 176 -9.10 -25.85 -42.65
CA ILE A 176 -9.32 -27.31 -42.71
C ILE A 176 -10.04 -27.73 -44.02
N ASN A 177 -10.91 -26.89 -44.58
CA ASN A 177 -11.63 -27.21 -45.81
C ASN A 177 -10.75 -27.20 -47.06
N GLU A 178 -9.61 -26.50 -47.04
CA GLU A 178 -8.63 -26.53 -48.12
C GLU A 178 -7.73 -27.76 -47.99
N ASN A 179 -7.31 -28.09 -46.75
CA ASN A 179 -6.50 -29.28 -46.48
C ASN A 179 -7.23 -30.61 -46.76
N LEU A 180 -8.57 -30.64 -46.65
CA LEU A 180 -9.37 -31.84 -46.95
C LEU A 180 -9.65 -32.06 -48.45
N LYS A 181 -9.32 -31.10 -49.33
CA LYS A 181 -9.58 -31.17 -50.77
C LYS A 181 -8.38 -31.64 -51.61
N ALA A 182 -7.22 -31.85 -50.98
CA ALA A 182 -6.02 -32.44 -51.58
C ALA A 182 -5.96 -33.95 -51.31
#